data_AF-A0A177QF97-F1
#
_entry.id   AF-A0A177QF97-F1
#
_cell.length_a   1.000
_cell.length_b   1.000
_cell.length_c   1.000
_cell.angle_alpha   90.00
_cell.angle_beta   90.00
_cell.angle_gamma   90.00
#
_symmetry.space_group_name_H-M   'P 1'
#
loop_
_entity.id
_entity.type
_entity.pdbx_description
1 polymer ?
#
loop_
_entity_poly.entity_id
_entity_poly.type
_entity_poly.pdbx_seq_one_letter_code
_entity_poly.pdbx_strand_id
1 'polypeptide(L)' 'MLTGNIEIKLTVDGNRWYVAACSANIDNKNAYAIPPGEFFLSKDVAITELKRRIMAWFKEKGRKETEETVEWRVP' A
#
# COMPACT_ATOMS: atom_id res chain seq x y z
N MET A 1 -12.90 -12.72 8.19
CA MET A 1 -11.82 -13.31 7.37
C MET A 1 -11.09 -12.16 6.70
N LEU A 2 -9.76 -12.17 6.68
CA LEU A 2 -8.98 -11.20 5.91
C LEU A 2 -9.13 -11.54 4.43
N THR A 3 -9.56 -10.58 3.61
CA THR A 3 -9.87 -10.82 2.18
C THR A 3 -8.73 -10.42 1.24
N GLY A 4 -7.66 -9.85 1.77
CA GLY A 4 -6.51 -9.43 0.98
C GLY A 4 -5.27 -9.13 1.82
N ASN A 5 -4.13 -9.18 1.15
CA ASN A 5 -2.82 -8.85 1.71
C ASN A 5 -2.21 -7.67 0.94
N ILE A 6 -1.67 -6.70 1.65
CA ILE A 6 -1.01 -5.54 1.08
C ILE A 6 0.43 -5.53 1.59
N GLU A 7 1.38 -5.52 0.65
CA GLU A 7 2.81 -5.45 0.95
C GLU A 7 3.34 -4.06 0.57
N ILE A 8 3.96 -3.37 1.54
CA ILE A 8 4.57 -2.06 1.37
C ILE A 8 6.06 -2.18 1.70
N LYS A 9 6.93 -2.09 0.69
CA LYS A 9 8.38 -2.02 0.85
C LYS A 9 8.84 -0.58 0.72
N LEU A 10 9.29 -0.04 1.83
CA LEU A 10 9.94 1.26 1.88
C LEU A 10 11.45 1.08 1.99
N THR A 11 12.20 1.97 1.38
CA THR A 11 13.65 2.03 1.51
C THR A 11 14.04 3.47 1.83
N VAL A 12 15.19 3.64 2.47
CA VAL A 12 15.74 4.95 2.80
C VAL A 12 16.93 5.21 1.90
N ASP A 13 16.96 6.39 1.28
CA ASP A 13 18.13 6.91 0.57
C ASP A 13 18.47 8.30 1.16
N GLY A 14 19.59 8.37 1.88
CA GLY A 14 19.95 9.52 2.70
C GLY A 14 18.89 9.83 3.77
N ASN A 15 18.24 11.00 3.65
CA ASN A 15 17.19 11.47 4.56
C ASN A 15 15.77 11.33 4.00
N ARG A 16 15.59 10.61 2.89
CA ARG A 16 14.27 10.45 2.25
C ARG A 16 13.86 9.00 2.24
N TRP A 17 12.59 8.76 2.57
CA TRP A 17 11.97 7.45 2.39
C TRP A 17 11.42 7.38 0.99
N TYR A 18 11.65 6.28 0.28
CA TYR A 18 11.06 6.05 -1.01
C TYR A 18 10.37 4.69 -1.08
N VAL A 19 9.38 4.59 -1.96
CA VAL A 19 8.65 3.36 -2.22
C VAL A 19 9.48 2.50 -3.14
N ALA A 20 10.01 1.40 -2.61
CA ALA A 20 10.72 0.39 -3.39
C ALA A 20 9.75 -0.55 -4.10
N ALA A 21 8.66 -0.90 -3.43
CA ALA A 21 7.52 -1.59 -4.02
C ALA A 21 6.29 -1.40 -3.13
N CYS A 22 5.10 -1.31 -3.71
CA CYS A 22 3.87 -1.42 -2.94
C CYS A 22 2.83 -2.14 -3.78
N SER A 23 2.24 -3.20 -3.25
CA SER A 23 1.26 -4.01 -3.96
C SER A 23 0.12 -4.48 -3.06
N ALA A 24 -1.10 -4.42 -3.56
CA ALA A 24 -2.28 -4.99 -2.94
C ALA A 24 -2.70 -6.25 -3.70
N ASN A 25 -2.66 -7.40 -3.03
CA ASN A 25 -3.08 -8.70 -3.56
C ASN A 25 -4.40 -9.10 -2.90
N ILE A 26 -5.50 -8.96 -3.65
CA ILE A 26 -6.84 -9.26 -3.14
C ILE A 26 -7.43 -10.47 -3.86
N ASP A 27 -7.99 -11.40 -3.09
CA ASP A 27 -8.56 -12.68 -3.56
C ASP A 27 -7.62 -13.49 -4.49
N ASN A 28 -6.30 -13.34 -4.37
CA ASN A 28 -5.27 -13.95 -5.23
C ASN A 28 -5.43 -13.69 -6.74
N LYS A 29 -6.21 -12.69 -7.15
CA LYS A 29 -6.53 -12.43 -8.57
C LYS A 29 -6.34 -10.98 -9.00
N ASN A 30 -6.46 -10.02 -8.10
CA ASN A 30 -6.33 -8.60 -8.41
C ASN A 30 -5.11 -8.03 -7.69
N ALA A 31 -4.04 -7.82 -8.45
CA ALA A 31 -2.85 -7.12 -8.00
C ALA A 31 -2.94 -5.65 -8.41
N TYR A 32 -3.00 -4.74 -7.45
CA TYR A 32 -2.69 -3.33 -7.67
C TYR A 32 -1.24 -3.10 -7.30
N ALA A 33 -0.48 -2.40 -8.14
CA ALA A 33 0.90 -2.03 -7.86
C ALA A 33 1.04 -0.50 -7.93
N ILE A 34 1.59 0.08 -6.87
CA ILE A 34 2.01 1.48 -6.88
C ILE A 34 3.43 1.53 -7.46
N PRO A 35 3.69 2.34 -8.50
CA PRO A 35 5.01 2.47 -9.09
C PRO A 35 6.05 2.88 -8.04
N PRO A 36 7.28 2.33 -8.11
CA PRO A 36 8.35 2.76 -7.24
C PRO A 36 8.84 4.17 -7.60
N GLY A 37 9.56 4.81 -6.67
CA GLY A 37 10.25 6.09 -6.90
C GLY A 37 9.56 7.32 -6.32
N GLU A 38 8.47 7.16 -5.57
CA GLU A 38 7.88 8.25 -4.81
C GLU A 38 8.64 8.50 -3.50
N PHE A 39 8.95 9.77 -3.23
CA PHE A 39 9.69 10.18 -2.04
C PHE A 39 8.77 10.79 -0.98
N PHE A 40 9.03 10.48 0.28
CA PHE A 40 8.29 10.92 1.45
C PHE A 40 9.21 11.45 2.54
N LEU A 41 8.67 12.38 3.34
CA LEU A 41 9.38 13.03 4.44
C LEU A 41 9.66 12.08 5.62
N SER A 42 8.81 11.06 5.81
CA SER A 42 8.97 10.05 6.86
C SER A 42 8.33 8.72 6.47
N LYS A 43 8.70 7.63 7.17
CA LYS A 43 8.10 6.30 7.01
C LYS A 43 6.58 6.36 7.23
N ASP A 44 6.12 7.06 8.28
CA ASP A 44 4.69 7.14 8.63
C ASP A 44 3.87 7.89 7.58
N VAL A 45 4.40 8.97 7.03
CA VAL A 45 3.75 9.72 5.95
C VAL A 45 3.64 8.85 4.69
N ALA A 46 4.70 8.10 4.35
CA ALA A 46 4.68 7.16 3.24
C ALA A 46 3.59 6.08 3.43
N ILE A 47 3.55 5.43 4.59
CA ILE A 47 2.56 4.38 4.89
C ILE A 47 1.14 4.95 4.81
N THR A 48 0.89 6.12 5.41
CA THR A 48 -0.44 6.74 5.44
C THR A 48 -0.94 7.09 4.04
N GLU A 49 -0.09 7.68 3.20
CA GLU A 49 -0.46 8.04 1.84
C GLU A 49 -0.68 6.81 0.96
N LEU A 50 0.16 5.78 1.08
CA LEU A 50 -0.01 4.52 0.34
C LEU A 50 -1.31 3.82 0.75
N LYS A 51 -1.62 3.77 2.05
CA LYS A 51 -2.88 3.25 2.56
C LYS A 51 -4.07 3.96 1.92
N ARG A 52 -4.07 5.30 1.99
CA ARG A 52 -5.12 6.14 1.42
C ARG A 52 -5.34 5.84 -0.07
N ARG A 53 -4.28 5.70 -0.86
CA ARG A 53 -4.37 5.40 -2.30
C ARG A 53 -4.94 4.02 -2.58
N ILE A 54 -4.56 3.01 -1.81
CA ILE A 54 -5.12 1.66 -1.97
C ILE A 54 -6.60 1.65 -1.57
N MET A 55 -7.00 2.35 -0.51
CA MET A 55 -8.42 2.49 -0.16
C MET A 55 -9.22 3.23 -1.24
N ALA A 56 -8.64 4.28 -1.85
CA ALA A 56 -9.26 4.95 -2.98
C ALA A 56 -9.42 4.01 -4.19
N TRP A 57 -8.39 3.22 -4.50
CA TRP A 57 -8.45 2.21 -5.56
C TRP A 57 -9.53 1.15 -5.31
N PHE A 58 -9.67 0.65 -4.06
CA PHE A 58 -10.76 -0.24 -3.69
C PHE A 58 -12.12 0.39 -4.01
N LYS A 59 -12.34 1.64 -3.57
CA LYS A 59 -13.58 2.37 -3.85
C LYS A 59 -13.86 2.50 -5.35
N GLU A 60 -12.84 2.83 -6.16
CA GLU A 60 -12.95 2.93 -7.62
C GLU A 60 -13.32 1.60 -8.28
N LYS A 61 -12.87 0.48 -7.72
CA LYS A 61 -13.19 -0.87 -8.19
C LYS A 61 -14.50 -1.43 -7.61
N GLY A 62 -15.26 -0.64 -6.84
CA GLY A 62 -16.49 -1.09 -6.19
C GLY A 62 -16.26 -2.16 -5.12
N ARG A 63 -15.04 -2.22 -4.59
CA ARG A 63 -14.62 -3.14 -3.53
C ARG A 63 -15.15 -2.66 -2.17
N LYS A 64 -15.30 -3.59 -1.22
CA LYS A 64 -15.87 -3.34 0.12
C LYS A 64 -14.83 -3.39 1.24
N GLU A 65 -13.58 -3.70 0.90
CA GLU A 65 -12.46 -3.71 1.82
C GLU A 65 -12.26 -2.35 2.48
N THR A 66 -12.02 -2.39 3.79
CA THR A 66 -11.55 -1.29 4.63
C THR A 66 -10.15 -1.60 5.16
N GLU A 67 -9.52 -0.61 5.82
CA GLU A 67 -8.19 -0.79 6.41
C GLU A 67 -8.13 -1.95 7.42
N GLU A 68 -9.22 -2.23 8.13
CA GLU A 68 -9.32 -3.28 9.16
C GLU A 68 -9.52 -4.68 8.57
N THR A 69 -10.02 -4.77 7.33
CA THR A 69 -10.33 -6.06 6.67
C THR A 69 -9.17 -6.61 5.83
N VAL A 70 -8.11 -5.83 5.67
CA VAL A 70 -6.92 -6.18 4.90
C VAL A 70 -5.70 -6.29 5.79
N GLU A 71 -4.83 -7.24 5.47
CA GLU A 71 -3.57 -7.41 6.19
C GLU A 71 -2.52 -6.47 5.60
N TRP A 72 -2.02 -5.52 6.41
CA TRP A 72 -0.94 -4.62 6.03
C TRP A 72 0.41 -5.21 6.46
N ARG A 73 1.27 -5.53 5.50
CA ARG A 73 2.65 -5.94 5.72
C ARG A 73 3.57 -4.80 5.33
N VAL A 74 4.17 -4.18 6.34
CA VAL A 74 5.17 -3.13 6.18
C VAL A 74 6.48 -3.60 6.81
N PRO A 75 7.35 -4.30 6.06
CA PRO A 75 8.70 -4.64 6.51
C PRO A 75 9.54 -3.43 6.96
#